data_AF-A0A495SQI5-F1
#
_entry.id   AF-A0A495SQI5-F1
#
_cell.length_a   1.000
_cell.length_b   1.000
_cell.length_c   1.000
_cell.angle_alpha   90.00
_cell.angle_beta   90.00
_cell.angle_gamma   90.00
#
_symmetry.space_group_name_H-M   'P 1'
#
loop_
_entity.id
_entity.type
_entity.pdbx_description
1 polymer ?
#
loop_
_entity_poly.entity_id
_entity_poly.type
_entity_poly.pdbx_seq_one_letter_code
_entity_poly.pdbx_strand_id
1 'polypeptide(L)'
;MTQEQLKDNFRVLLTINHPLREIEELFLKSVQCGALNYSEEEEDSYRTAKIIYHSILCKMASRWQPLAQENKNDSANLQKFL
;
A
#
# COMPACT_ATOMS: atom_id res chain seq x y z
N MET A 1 11.38 8.01 -20.79
CA MET A 1 10.30 8.78 -20.13
C MET A 1 10.95 9.86 -19.27
N THR A 2 10.52 11.10 -19.37
CA THR A 2 10.98 12.20 -18.48
C THR A 2 10.31 12.11 -17.11
N GLN A 3 10.80 12.86 -16.11
CA GLN A 3 10.17 12.91 -14.79
C GLN A 3 8.73 13.44 -14.84
N GLU A 4 8.45 14.45 -15.66
CA GLU A 4 7.11 15.00 -15.84
C GLU A 4 6.17 13.99 -16.47
N GLN A 5 6.62 13.32 -17.54
CA GLN A 5 5.86 12.23 -18.16
C GLN A 5 5.57 11.09 -17.19
N LEU A 6 6.52 10.74 -16.31
CA LEU A 6 6.29 9.73 -15.26
C LEU A 6 5.22 10.17 -14.26
N LYS A 7 5.26 11.44 -13.82
CA LYS A 7 4.26 11.98 -12.88
C LYS A 7 2.85 11.97 -13.49
N ASP A 8 2.73 12.38 -14.75
CA ASP A 8 1.45 12.41 -15.44
C ASP A 8 0.93 10.99 -15.68
N ASN A 9 1.79 10.09 -16.14
CA ASN A 9 1.44 8.67 -16.31
C ASN A 9 1.00 8.04 -14.98
N PHE A 10 1.72 8.31 -13.89
CA PHE A 10 1.36 7.81 -12.57
C PHE A 10 -0.03 8.28 -12.13
N ARG A 11 -0.33 9.57 -12.28
CA ARG A 11 -1.65 10.13 -11.97
C ARG A 11 -2.76 9.49 -12.80
N VAL A 12 -2.56 9.39 -14.13
CA VAL A 12 -3.53 8.77 -15.04
C VAL A 12 -3.79 7.33 -14.66
N LEU A 13 -2.74 6.55 -14.37
CA LEU A 13 -2.85 5.15 -13.99
C LEU A 13 -3.63 4.96 -12.68
N LEU A 14 -3.40 5.82 -11.68
CA LEU A 14 -4.17 5.80 -10.43
C LEU A 14 -5.62 6.22 -10.61
N THR A 15 -5.92 7.15 -11.52
CA THR A 15 -7.30 7.54 -11.83
C THR A 15 -8.05 6.39 -12.50
N ILE A 16 -7.42 5.68 -13.45
CA ILE A 16 -8.03 4.55 -14.16
C ILE A 16 -8.19 3.35 -13.23
N ASN A 17 -7.16 3.05 -12.43
CA ASN A 17 -7.12 1.91 -11.52
C ASN A 17 -7.27 2.40 -10.08
N HIS A 18 -8.39 3.06 -9.78
CA HIS A 18 -8.59 3.71 -8.50
C HIS A 18 -8.44 2.71 -7.34
N PRO A 19 -7.38 2.81 -6.51
CA PRO A 19 -7.05 1.78 -5.53
C PRO A 19 -8.03 1.73 -4.36
N LEU A 20 -8.85 2.78 -4.20
CA LEU A 20 -9.75 2.94 -3.05
C LEU A 20 -10.67 1.74 -2.85
N ARG A 21 -11.22 1.17 -3.94
CA ARG A 21 -12.10 0.00 -3.81
C ARG A 21 -11.35 -1.20 -3.23
N GLU A 22 -10.14 -1.47 -3.71
CA GLU A 22 -9.32 -2.57 -3.19
C GLU A 22 -8.89 -2.29 -1.75
N ILE A 23 -8.54 -1.04 -1.43
CA ILE A 23 -8.20 -0.60 -0.06
C ILE A 23 -9.38 -0.81 0.89
N GLU A 24 -10.59 -0.39 0.52
CA GLU A 24 -11.81 -0.57 1.33
C GLU A 24 -12.11 -2.05 1.56
N GLU A 25 -12.03 -2.88 0.52
CA GLU A 25 -12.23 -4.32 0.63
C GLU A 25 -11.20 -4.99 1.57
N LEU A 26 -9.94 -4.57 1.50
CA LEU A 26 -8.87 -5.10 2.37
C LEU A 26 -8.95 -4.54 3.79
N PHE A 27 -9.39 -3.30 3.96
CA PHE A 27 -9.66 -2.69 5.26
C PHE A 27 -10.74 -3.48 6.00
N LEU A 28 -11.88 -3.74 5.36
CA LEU A 28 -12.96 -4.53 5.96
C LEU A 28 -12.47 -5.92 6.40
N LYS A 29 -11.68 -6.59 5.56
CA LYS A 29 -11.07 -7.88 5.91
C LYS A 29 -10.12 -7.78 7.11
N SER A 30 -9.34 -6.70 7.19
CA SER A 30 -8.40 -6.48 8.29
C SER A 30 -9.12 -6.25 9.62
N VAL A 31 -10.25 -5.54 9.59
CA VAL A 31 -11.07 -5.31 10.79
C VAL A 31 -11.79 -6.58 11.22
N GLN A 32 -12.31 -7.35 10.25
CA GLN A 32 -13.11 -8.55 10.50
C GLN A 32 -12.31 -9.79 10.89
N CYS A 33 -11.00 -9.84 10.63
CA CYS A 33 -10.21 -11.06 10.88
C CYS A 33 -9.89 -11.32 12.36
N GLY A 34 -10.14 -10.34 13.25
CA GLY A 34 -9.91 -10.48 14.69
C GLY A 34 -8.43 -10.54 15.09
N ALA A 35 -7.49 -10.30 14.17
CA ALA A 35 -6.05 -10.35 14.46
C ALA A 35 -5.53 -9.12 15.23
N LEU A 36 -6.33 -8.05 15.32
CA LEU A 36 -5.96 -6.80 15.97
C LEU A 36 -6.65 -6.72 17.34
N ASN A 37 -5.86 -6.41 18.38
CA ASN A 37 -6.40 -6.09 19.69
C ASN A 37 -6.62 -4.59 19.81
N TYR A 38 -7.88 -4.17 19.81
CA TYR A 38 -8.27 -2.76 19.93
C TYR A 38 -8.38 -2.28 21.38
N SER A 39 -8.47 -3.19 22.36
CA SER A 39 -8.73 -2.81 23.75
C SER A 39 -7.54 -2.13 24.45
N GLU A 40 -6.35 -2.25 23.86
CA GLU A 40 -5.10 -1.68 24.37
C GLU A 40 -4.62 -0.48 23.55
N GLU A 41 -5.43 -0.01 22.60
CA GLU A 41 -5.06 1.10 21.74
C GLU A 41 -5.34 2.44 22.42
N GLU A 42 -4.32 3.30 22.51
CA GLU A 42 -4.49 4.65 23.05
C GLU A 42 -5.42 5.48 22.13
N GLU A 43 -6.25 6.36 22.71
CA GLU A 43 -7.32 7.09 22.03
C GLU A 43 -6.82 7.97 20.86
N ASP A 44 -5.54 8.38 20.89
CA ASP A 44 -4.87 9.16 19.83
C ASP A 44 -3.78 8.37 19.08
N SER A 45 -3.70 7.05 19.28
CA SER A 45 -2.69 6.22 18.64
C SER A 45 -3.00 5.99 17.16
N TYR A 46 -2.08 6.44 16.30
CA TYR A 46 -2.12 6.11 14.87
C TYR A 46 -1.48 4.74 14.56
N ARG A 47 -1.12 3.95 15.57
CA ARG A 47 -0.39 2.67 15.40
C ARG A 47 -1.26 1.63 14.68
N THR A 48 -2.47 1.37 15.15
CA THR A 48 -3.37 0.40 14.51
C THR A 48 -3.72 0.81 13.08
N ALA A 49 -3.98 2.09 12.84
CA ALA A 49 -4.20 2.61 11.49
C ALA A 49 -2.98 2.35 10.57
N LYS A 50 -1.75 2.58 11.05
CA LYS A 50 -0.52 2.27 10.30
C LYS A 50 -0.35 0.76 10.05
N ILE A 51 -0.66 -0.09 11.02
CA ILE A 51 -0.58 -1.55 10.87
C ILE A 51 -1.55 -2.04 9.79
N ILE A 52 -2.79 -1.57 9.83
CA ILE A 52 -3.80 -1.90 8.82
C ILE A 52 -3.34 -1.40 7.46
N TYR A 53 -2.94 -0.13 7.36
CA TYR A 53 -2.53 0.47 6.10
C TYR A 53 -1.31 -0.23 5.49
N HIS A 54 -0.30 -0.56 6.31
CA HIS A 54 0.86 -1.34 5.88
C HIS A 54 0.45 -2.72 5.35
N SER A 55 -0.44 -3.42 6.05
CA SER A 55 -0.92 -4.75 5.65
C SER A 55 -1.66 -4.71 4.31
N ILE A 56 -2.49 -3.68 4.10
CA ILE A 56 -3.18 -3.43 2.82
C ILE A 56 -2.16 -3.23 1.70
N LEU A 57 -1.19 -2.32 1.89
CA LEU A 57 -0.16 -2.04 0.89
C LEU A 57 0.68 -3.27 0.55
N CYS A 58 1.10 -4.05 1.55
CA CYS A 58 1.82 -5.30 1.33
C CYS A 58 0.97 -6.32 0.55
N LYS A 59 -0.33 -6.42 0.84
CA LYS A 59 -1.22 -7.33 0.12
C LYS A 59 -1.42 -6.90 -1.33
N MET A 60 -1.63 -5.61 -1.58
CA MET A 60 -1.72 -5.06 -2.94
C MET A 60 -0.42 -5.29 -3.70
N ALA A 61 0.73 -4.96 -3.10
CA ALA A 61 2.05 -5.19 -3.69
C ALA A 61 2.32 -6.68 -3.97
N SER A 62 1.80 -7.60 -3.14
CA SER A 62 1.96 -9.04 -3.36
C SER A 62 1.28 -9.55 -4.64
N ARG A 63 0.21 -8.87 -5.09
CA ARG A 63 -0.50 -9.20 -6.34
C ARG A 63 0.24 -8.70 -7.58
N TRP A 64 1.10 -7.69 -7.38
CA TRP A 64 1.89 -7.03 -8.41
C TRP A 64 3.38 -7.20 -8.13
N GLN A 65 3.78 -8.35 -7.53
CA GLN A 65 5.18 -8.54 -7.21
C GLN A 65 6.00 -8.37 -8.48
N PRO A 66 7.06 -7.54 -8.43
CA PRO A 66 7.98 -7.45 -9.53
C PRO A 66 8.57 -8.84 -9.81
N LEU A 67 8.06 -9.52 -10.84
CA LEU A 67 8.52 -10.86 -11.21
C LEU A 67 9.96 -10.82 -11.74
N ALA A 68 10.31 -9.72 -12.42
CA ALA A 68 11.66 -9.43 -12.87
C ALA A 68 12.55 -8.91 -11.73
N GLN A 69 13.79 -9.39 -11.67
CA GLN A 69 14.78 -8.97 -10.67
C GLN A 69 15.06 -7.46 -10.72
N GLU A 70 15.01 -6.86 -11.90
CA GLU A 70 15.20 -5.41 -12.10
C GLU A 70 14.18 -4.59 -11.31
N ASN A 71 12.90 -4.91 -11.45
CA ASN A 71 11.84 -4.20 -10.73
C ASN A 71 11.92 -4.41 -9.19
N LYS A 72 12.44 -5.57 -8.73
CA LYS A 72 12.72 -5.80 -7.30
C LYS A 72 13.84 -4.88 -6.80
N ASN A 73 14.91 -4.75 -7.59
CA ASN A 73 16.04 -3.88 -7.27
C ASN A 73 15.62 -2.40 -7.26
N ASP A 74 14.78 -1.97 -8.20
CA ASP A 74 14.25 -0.60 -8.24
C ASP A 74 13.39 -0.29 -7.01
N SER A 75 12.51 -1.21 -6.61
CA SER A 75 11.71 -1.06 -5.39
C SER A 75 12.58 -0.96 -4.14
N ALA A 76 13.57 -1.84 -3.99
CA ALA A 76 14.49 -1.83 -2.86
C ALA A 76 15.38 -0.57 -2.85
N ASN A 77 15.79 -0.07 -4.01
CA ASN A 77 16.56 1.16 -4.11
C ASN A 77 15.72 2.38 -3.74
N LEU A 78 14.48 2.48 -4.24
CA LEU A 78 13.57 3.56 -3.89
C LEU A 78 13.32 3.63 -2.38
N GLN A 79 13.14 2.48 -1.72
CA GLN A 79 12.96 2.38 -0.27
C GLN A 79 14.14 2.92 0.55
N LYS A 80 15.36 3.00 -0.01
CA LYS A 80 16.51 3.60 0.69
C LYS A 80 16.42 5.13 0.79
N PHE A 81 15.55 5.76 0.01
CA PHE A 81 15.41 7.21 -0.08
C PHE A 81 14.09 7.74 0.49
N LEU A 82 13.19 6.85 0.94
CA LEU A 82 11.94 7.18 1.62
C LEU A 82 12.10 6.99 3.12
#